data_AF-A0A7Z0D0Z2-F1
#
_entry.id   AF-A0A7Z0D0Z2-F1
#
_cell.length_a   1.000
_cell.length_b   1.000
_cell.length_c   1.000
_cell.angle_alpha   90.00
_cell.angle_beta   90.00
_cell.angle_gamma   90.00
#
_symmetry.space_group_name_H-M   'P 1'
#
loop_
_entity.id
_entity.type
_entity.pdbx_description
1 polymer ?
#
loop_
_entity_poly.entity_id
_entity_poly.type
_entity_poly.pdbx_seq_one_letter_code
_entity_poly.pdbx_strand_id
1 'polypeptide(L)'
;MRNLEQGQATPALPTLIYLALALGDLTGDRLRLSDLLGDAQTLKLGPGDQRPVTRAWLDRVLEGHAVELSDADYSRDSSSRDPYDEFDEELEHAALQKMRELSGHKLTATERADQVAQLLDESQMPPQPEWDREDGEAPASLAEERAAKKLGIETGELQRRAIQLWERPLEEESARRAGAGSTPQARGRVTRVLVDEIREAAAKEV
;
A
#
# COMPACT_ATOMS: atom_id res chain seq x y z
N MET A 1 10.68 4.51 27.02
CA MET A 1 11.29 5.46 26.07
C MET A 1 11.76 4.80 24.77
N ARG A 2 12.41 3.62 24.81
CA ARG A 2 12.91 2.90 23.61
C ARG A 2 11.92 2.74 22.44
N ASN A 3 10.64 2.43 22.71
CA ASN A 3 9.63 2.26 21.65
C ASN A 3 9.25 3.59 20.95
N LEU A 4 9.39 4.72 21.63
CA LEU A 4 9.15 6.04 21.05
C LEU A 4 10.32 6.44 20.13
N GLU A 5 11.56 6.20 20.60
CA GLU A 5 12.78 6.43 19.84
C GLU A 5 12.87 5.56 18.58
N GLN A 6 12.28 4.37 18.62
CA GLN A 6 12.21 3.44 17.49
C GLN A 6 10.99 3.67 16.58
N GLY A 7 10.17 4.69 16.84
CA GLY A 7 8.97 5.00 16.04
C GLY A 7 7.85 3.95 16.14
N GLN A 8 7.91 3.07 17.14
CA GLN A 8 6.94 1.98 17.37
C GLN A 8 5.72 2.43 18.19
N ALA A 9 5.70 3.66 18.67
CA ALA A 9 4.59 4.25 19.40
C ALA A 9 4.36 5.69 18.93
N THR A 10 3.12 6.04 18.60
CA THR A 10 2.73 7.42 18.29
C THR A 10 2.55 8.19 19.60
N PRO A 11 3.39 9.20 19.91
CA PRO A 11 3.19 9.98 21.13
C PRO A 11 1.88 10.75 21.05
N ALA A 12 1.08 10.66 22.10
CA ALA A 12 -0.11 11.49 22.24
C ALA A 12 0.29 12.94 22.58
N LEU A 13 -0.55 13.92 22.21
CA LEU A 13 -0.33 15.33 22.51
C LEU A 13 -0.01 15.62 23.99
N PRO A 14 -0.70 15.01 24.99
CA PRO A 14 -0.33 15.20 26.40
C PRO A 14 1.12 14.79 26.71
N THR A 15 1.62 13.72 26.09
CA THR A 15 3.00 13.27 26.27
C THR A 15 4.00 14.29 25.74
N LEU A 16 3.72 14.90 24.57
CA LEU A 16 4.57 15.94 24.01
C LEU A 16 4.58 17.21 24.89
N ILE A 17 3.43 17.58 25.45
CA ILE A 17 3.35 18.70 26.39
C ILE A 17 4.19 18.43 27.64
N TYR A 18 4.06 17.25 28.25
CA TYR A 18 4.86 16.88 29.42
C TYR A 18 6.36 16.87 29.10
N LEU A 19 6.74 16.43 27.90
CA LEU A 19 8.13 16.41 27.47
C LEU A 19 8.69 17.84 27.33
N ALA A 20 7.97 18.76 26.70
CA ALA A 20 8.37 20.15 26.58
C ALA A 20 8.53 20.83 27.95
N LEU A 21 7.62 20.56 28.89
CA LEU A 21 7.71 21.08 30.26
C LEU A 21 8.93 20.53 30.99
N ALA A 22 9.10 19.21 31.01
CA ALA A 22 10.20 18.57 31.73
C ALA A 22 11.58 18.95 31.16
N LEU A 23 11.71 19.00 29.83
CA LEU A 23 12.95 19.42 29.18
C LEU A 23 13.20 20.93 29.35
N GLY A 24 12.16 21.75 29.33
CA GLY A 24 12.28 23.18 29.58
C GLY A 24 12.76 23.49 31.00
N ASP A 25 12.21 22.80 32.00
CA ASP A 25 12.65 22.93 33.39
C ASP A 25 14.12 22.49 33.58
N LEU A 26 14.56 21.45 32.87
CA LEU A 26 15.94 20.95 32.95
C LEU A 26 16.95 21.84 32.23
N THR A 27 16.56 22.47 31.12
CA THR A 27 17.43 23.31 30.29
C THR A 27 17.42 24.77 30.73
N GLY A 28 16.39 25.19 31.47
CA GLY A 28 16.15 26.59 31.84
C GLY A 28 15.47 27.41 30.73
N ASP A 29 15.14 26.77 29.61
CA ASP A 29 14.53 27.41 28.44
C ASP A 29 13.06 27.05 28.30
N ARG A 30 12.24 27.98 27.78
CA ARG A 30 10.85 27.66 27.43
C ARG A 30 10.81 27.01 26.05
N LEU A 31 10.55 25.71 26.02
CA LEU A 31 10.41 24.93 24.80
C LEU A 31 8.99 25.01 24.22
N ARG A 32 8.91 25.24 22.91
CA ARG A 32 7.71 25.05 22.11
C ARG A 32 7.59 23.58 21.70
N LEU A 33 6.38 23.15 21.32
CA LEU A 33 6.17 21.80 20.79
C LEU A 33 6.96 21.55 19.49
N SER A 34 7.16 22.59 18.67
CA SER A 34 7.99 22.57 17.46
C SER A 34 9.47 22.29 17.75
N ASP A 35 9.94 22.62 18.95
CA ASP A 35 11.36 22.46 19.33
C ASP A 35 11.68 20.99 19.62
N LEU A 36 10.67 20.20 20.01
CA LEU A 36 10.80 18.76 20.22
C LEU A 36 11.11 17.99 18.92
N LEU A 37 10.94 18.62 17.76
CA LEU A 37 11.18 18.02 16.45
C LEU A 37 12.65 18.12 16.01
N GLY A 38 13.51 18.80 16.78
CA GLY A 38 14.93 18.95 16.48
C GLY A 38 15.17 19.63 15.13
N ASP A 39 16.00 19.03 14.27
CA ASP A 39 16.35 19.54 12.94
C ASP A 39 15.45 18.98 11.81
N ALA A 40 14.38 18.25 12.15
CA ALA A 40 13.50 17.66 11.15
C ALA A 40 12.80 18.73 10.30
N GLN A 41 13.08 18.77 9.00
CA GLN A 41 12.46 19.72 8.06
C GLN A 41 11.18 19.19 7.41
N THR A 42 10.93 17.88 7.54
CA THR A 42 9.80 17.21 6.93
C THR A 42 9.23 16.16 7.87
N LEU A 43 7.90 16.02 7.89
CA LEU A 43 7.17 15.15 8.79
C LEU A 43 6.18 14.28 8.02
N LYS A 44 6.03 13.01 8.44
CA LYS A 44 4.95 12.14 7.98
C LYS A 44 3.85 12.16 9.03
N LEU A 45 2.61 12.47 8.65
CA LEU A 45 1.51 12.66 9.60
C LEU A 45 0.91 11.33 10.05
N GLY A 46 1.00 10.30 9.20
CA GLY A 46 0.53 8.96 9.49
C GLY A 46 1.43 7.85 8.94
N PRO A 47 1.25 6.62 9.44
CA PRO A 47 1.94 5.45 8.93
C PRO A 47 1.50 5.17 7.49
N GLY A 48 2.37 5.49 6.53
CA GLY A 48 2.11 5.28 5.11
C GLY A 48 1.84 6.53 4.29
N ASP A 49 1.94 7.72 4.89
CA ASP A 49 1.91 8.95 4.11
C ASP A 49 3.10 9.00 3.17
N GLN A 50 2.79 9.01 1.87
CA GLN A 50 3.75 9.11 0.78
C GLN A 50 4.23 10.54 0.56
N ARG A 51 3.47 11.54 1.04
CA ARG A 51 3.79 12.95 0.89
C ARG A 51 4.13 13.58 2.24
N PRO A 52 5.42 13.63 2.61
CA PRO A 52 5.82 14.29 3.83
C PRO A 52 5.54 15.80 3.75
N VAL A 53 4.96 16.35 4.80
CA VAL A 53 4.69 17.79 4.94
C VAL A 53 5.92 18.50 5.46
N THR A 54 6.06 19.77 5.12
CA THR A 54 7.16 20.61 5.58
C THR A 54 6.99 21.00 7.05
N ARG A 55 8.11 21.22 7.74
CA ARG A 55 8.11 21.79 9.09
C ARG A 55 7.40 23.14 9.14
N ALA A 56 7.60 23.97 8.12
CA ALA A 56 6.97 25.29 8.03
C ALA A 56 5.44 25.21 8.10
N TRP A 57 4.82 24.20 7.47
CA TRP A 57 3.39 23.98 7.59
C TRP A 57 2.97 23.64 9.03
N LEU A 58 3.71 22.74 9.69
CA LEU A 58 3.41 22.35 11.07
C LEU A 58 3.57 23.52 12.04
N ASP A 59 4.60 24.35 11.87
CA ASP A 59 4.82 25.53 12.70
C ASP A 59 3.62 26.49 12.59
N ARG A 60 3.10 26.74 11.38
CA ARG A 60 1.88 27.55 11.18
C ARG A 60 0.67 26.97 11.93
N VAL A 61 0.48 25.66 11.85
CA VAL A 61 -0.61 24.95 12.56
C VAL A 61 -0.47 25.13 14.07
N LEU A 62 0.73 24.95 14.61
CA LEU A 62 1.01 25.10 16.04
C LEU A 62 0.91 26.55 16.54
N GLU A 63 1.09 27.52 15.65
CA GLU A 63 0.82 28.95 15.91
C GLU A 63 -0.68 29.30 15.90
N GLY A 64 -1.55 28.35 15.55
CA GLY A 64 -3.00 28.52 15.58
C GLY A 64 -3.63 28.96 14.26
N HIS A 65 -2.90 28.89 13.15
CA HIS A 65 -3.47 29.11 11.82
C HIS A 65 -4.42 27.98 11.43
N ALA A 66 -5.30 28.23 10.45
CA ALA A 66 -6.18 27.22 9.90
C ALA A 66 -5.40 26.02 9.35
N VAL A 67 -5.89 24.81 9.62
CA VAL A 67 -5.26 23.55 9.19
C VAL A 67 -5.64 23.27 7.75
N GLU A 68 -4.96 23.94 6.82
CA GLU A 68 -5.13 23.79 5.38
C GLU A 68 -3.82 23.33 4.75
N LEU A 69 -3.90 22.34 3.85
CA LEU A 69 -2.76 21.83 3.11
C LEU A 69 -2.83 22.34 1.66
N SER A 70 -1.72 22.88 1.18
CA SER A 70 -1.52 23.25 -0.22
C SER A 70 -0.35 22.48 -0.83
N ASP A 71 -0.24 22.46 -2.15
CA ASP A 71 0.87 21.80 -2.84
C ASP A 71 2.26 22.34 -2.43
N ALA A 72 2.33 23.59 -1.94
CA ALA A 72 3.56 24.20 -1.45
C ALA A 72 3.99 23.65 -0.07
N ASP A 73 3.08 23.03 0.67
CA ASP A 73 3.33 22.52 2.02
C ASP A 73 3.95 21.12 2.03
N TYR A 74 4.02 20.46 0.87
CA TYR A 74 4.68 19.19 0.71
C TYR A 74 6.16 19.36 0.34
N SER A 75 7.01 18.50 0.88
CA SER A 75 8.40 18.45 0.45
C SER A 75 8.47 18.04 -1.01
N ARG A 76 9.14 18.84 -1.83
CA ARG A 76 9.47 18.52 -3.23
C ARG A 76 10.63 17.54 -3.36
N ASP A 77 11.16 17.05 -2.23
CA ASP A 77 12.30 16.18 -2.24
C ASP A 77 11.97 14.84 -2.92
N SER A 78 12.32 14.77 -4.20
CA SER A 78 12.23 13.60 -5.05
C SER A 78 13.22 12.49 -4.62
N SER A 79 14.04 12.72 -3.59
CA SER A 79 14.98 11.72 -3.07
C SER A 79 14.29 10.55 -2.38
N SER A 80 13.02 10.71 -2.01
CA SER A 80 12.14 9.63 -1.55
C SER A 80 11.08 9.27 -2.58
N ARG A 81 11.32 9.53 -3.87
CA ARG A 81 10.54 8.87 -4.92
C ARG A 81 10.99 7.42 -4.88
N ASP A 82 10.18 6.56 -4.25
CA ASP A 82 10.37 5.13 -4.35
C ASP A 82 10.48 4.82 -5.85
N PRO A 83 11.55 4.17 -6.35
CA PRO A 83 11.68 3.86 -7.78
C PRO A 83 10.47 3.11 -8.35
N TYR A 84 9.62 2.57 -7.47
CA TYR A 84 8.37 1.91 -7.79
C TYR A 84 7.13 2.84 -7.84
N ASP A 85 7.20 4.10 -7.40
CA ASP A 85 6.11 5.09 -7.53
C ASP A 85 5.97 5.57 -9.00
N GLU A 86 7.08 5.71 -9.73
CA GLU A 86 7.05 6.16 -11.14
C GLU A 86 6.37 5.12 -12.06
N PHE A 87 6.44 3.83 -11.69
CA PHE A 87 5.78 2.74 -12.40
C PHE A 87 4.28 2.58 -12.07
N ASP A 88 3.85 2.90 -10.84
CA ASP A 88 2.43 2.87 -10.46
C ASP A 88 1.69 4.05 -11.11
N GLU A 89 2.32 5.22 -11.21
CA GLU A 89 1.79 6.38 -11.94
C GLU A 89 1.63 6.08 -13.44
N GLU A 90 2.61 5.45 -14.10
CA GLU A 90 2.53 5.08 -15.52
C GLU A 90 1.44 4.03 -15.79
N LEU A 91 1.30 3.05 -14.88
CA LEU A 91 0.29 1.99 -15.00
C LEU A 91 -1.12 2.51 -14.69
N GLU A 92 -1.30 3.38 -13.69
CA GLU A 92 -2.56 4.08 -13.44
C GLU A 92 -2.92 4.96 -14.64
N HIS A 93 -1.96 5.67 -15.24
CA HIS A 93 -2.19 6.46 -16.45
C HIS A 93 -2.57 5.57 -17.64
N ALA A 94 -1.91 4.43 -17.82
CA ALA A 94 -2.23 3.45 -18.87
C ALA A 94 -3.61 2.81 -18.63
N ALA A 95 -3.96 2.51 -17.38
CA ALA A 95 -5.27 1.96 -17.02
C ALA A 95 -6.37 3.00 -17.22
N LEU A 96 -6.16 4.26 -16.80
CA LEU A 96 -7.09 5.37 -17.03
C LEU A 96 -7.22 5.69 -18.52
N GLN A 97 -6.14 5.61 -19.29
CA GLN A 97 -6.17 5.77 -20.75
C GLN A 97 -6.95 4.62 -21.39
N LYS A 98 -6.68 3.37 -21.02
CA LYS A 98 -7.41 2.20 -21.52
C LYS A 98 -8.89 2.21 -21.11
N MET A 99 -9.21 2.68 -19.90
CA MET A 99 -10.59 2.91 -19.47
C MET A 99 -11.24 4.06 -20.23
N ARG A 100 -10.50 5.11 -20.61
CA ARG A 100 -10.99 6.21 -21.45
C ARG A 100 -11.23 5.75 -22.89
N GLU A 101 -10.36 4.88 -23.42
CA GLU A 101 -10.52 4.21 -24.71
C GLU A 101 -11.72 3.25 -24.72
N LEU A 102 -11.88 2.45 -23.67
CA LEU A 102 -13.04 1.55 -23.49
C LEU A 102 -14.35 2.32 -23.22
N SER A 103 -14.29 3.44 -22.50
CA SER A 103 -15.44 4.30 -22.24
C SER A 103 -15.94 5.03 -23.50
N GLY A 104 -15.17 5.04 -24.58
CA GLY A 104 -15.56 5.57 -25.89
C GLY A 104 -16.55 4.68 -26.66
N HIS A 105 -16.71 3.40 -26.27
CA HIS A 105 -17.67 2.49 -26.90
C HIS A 105 -18.98 2.48 -26.11
N LYS A 106 -19.87 3.43 -26.42
CA LYS A 106 -21.28 3.33 -26.00
C LYS A 106 -21.90 2.13 -26.74
N LEU A 107 -22.07 1.01 -26.03
CA LEU A 107 -22.86 -0.12 -26.49
C LEU A 107 -24.20 0.39 -27.03
N THR A 108 -24.46 0.09 -28.29
CA THR A 108 -25.74 0.35 -28.92
C THR A 108 -26.84 -0.37 -28.14
N ALA A 109 -28.09 0.09 -28.28
CA ALA A 109 -29.21 -0.52 -27.55
C ALA A 109 -29.34 -2.03 -27.82
N THR A 110 -28.96 -2.49 -29.02
CA THR A 110 -28.98 -3.89 -29.42
C THR A 110 -27.86 -4.69 -28.73
N GLU A 111 -26.61 -4.20 -28.73
CA GLU A 111 -25.50 -4.90 -28.06
C GLU A 111 -25.70 -4.98 -26.53
N ARG A 112 -26.35 -3.97 -25.94
CA ARG A 112 -26.76 -4.01 -24.53
C ARG A 112 -27.82 -5.08 -24.27
N ALA A 113 -28.76 -5.27 -25.19
CA ALA A 113 -29.79 -6.29 -25.05
C ALA A 113 -29.20 -7.71 -25.16
N ASP A 114 -28.27 -7.91 -26.09
CA ASP A 114 -27.57 -9.19 -26.25
C ASP A 114 -26.71 -9.55 -25.03
N GLN A 115 -26.01 -8.56 -24.45
CA GLN A 115 -25.22 -8.76 -23.24
C GLN A 115 -26.09 -9.08 -22.01
N VAL A 116 -27.26 -8.45 -21.87
CA VAL A 116 -28.21 -8.78 -20.80
C VAL A 116 -28.79 -10.17 -20.98
N ALA A 117 -29.08 -10.58 -22.23
CA ALA A 117 -29.55 -11.93 -22.54
C ALA A 117 -28.50 -12.99 -22.18
N GLN A 118 -27.22 -12.73 -22.49
CA GLN A 118 -26.13 -13.63 -22.15
C GLN A 118 -25.95 -13.80 -20.63
N LEU A 119 -25.99 -12.71 -19.86
CA LEU A 119 -25.88 -12.76 -18.40
C LEU A 119 -27.09 -13.47 -17.76
N LEU A 120 -28.28 -13.34 -18.34
CA LEU A 120 -29.47 -14.07 -17.87
C LEU A 120 -29.33 -15.58 -18.12
N ASP A 121 -28.76 -15.98 -19.25
CA ASP A 121 -28.54 -17.39 -19.62
C ASP A 121 -27.49 -18.04 -18.71
N GLU A 122 -26.38 -17.34 -18.45
CA GLU A 122 -25.34 -17.76 -17.50
C GLU A 122 -25.89 -17.93 -16.07
N SER A 123 -26.82 -17.07 -15.64
CA SER A 123 -27.45 -17.16 -14.32
C SER A 123 -28.44 -18.33 -14.17
N GLN A 124 -28.90 -18.90 -15.29
CA GLN A 124 -29.85 -20.02 -15.31
C GLN A 124 -29.17 -21.38 -15.44
N MET A 125 -27.85 -21.43 -15.63
CA MET A 125 -27.11 -22.68 -15.58
C MET A 125 -26.97 -23.17 -14.12
N PRO A 126 -27.32 -24.43 -13.81
CA PRO A 126 -27.05 -24.99 -12.49
C PRO A 126 -25.53 -24.96 -12.22
N PRO A 127 -25.10 -24.65 -10.99
CA PRO A 127 -23.68 -24.64 -10.66
C PRO A 127 -23.08 -26.00 -11.01
N GLN A 128 -22.00 -26.00 -11.79
CA GLN A 128 -21.35 -27.26 -12.16
C GLN A 128 -20.86 -27.98 -10.90
N PRO A 129 -21.06 -29.32 -10.80
CA PRO A 129 -20.61 -30.08 -9.65
C PRO A 129 -19.10 -29.99 -9.50
N GLU A 130 -18.63 -29.67 -8.29
CA GLU A 130 -17.26 -29.24 -7.97
C GLU A 130 -16.15 -30.30 -8.14
N TRP A 131 -16.44 -31.49 -8.68
CA TRP A 131 -15.54 -32.65 -8.60
C TRP A 131 -14.77 -32.95 -9.89
N ASP A 132 -14.93 -32.17 -10.95
CA ASP A 132 -14.18 -32.33 -12.22
C ASP A 132 -12.94 -31.39 -12.33
N ARG A 133 -12.47 -30.80 -11.23
CA ARG A 133 -11.21 -30.04 -11.23
C ARG A 133 -10.02 -31.00 -11.10
N GLU A 134 -9.58 -31.56 -12.22
CA GLU A 134 -8.29 -32.25 -12.31
C GLU A 134 -7.16 -31.25 -12.00
N ASP A 135 -6.33 -31.61 -11.01
CA ASP A 135 -5.09 -30.97 -10.55
C ASP A 135 -5.15 -29.52 -10.00
N GLY A 136 -5.69 -29.38 -8.78
CA GLY A 136 -4.95 -28.81 -7.63
C GLY A 136 -4.49 -27.33 -7.62
N GLU A 137 -4.66 -26.53 -8.66
CA GLU A 137 -4.24 -25.13 -8.66
C GLU A 137 -5.47 -24.21 -8.53
N ALA A 138 -5.66 -23.63 -7.34
CA ALA A 138 -6.65 -22.57 -7.16
C ALA A 138 -6.36 -21.43 -8.14
N PRO A 139 -7.39 -20.84 -8.79
CA PRO A 139 -7.18 -19.77 -9.76
C PRO A 139 -6.36 -18.65 -9.11
N ALA A 140 -5.28 -18.25 -9.79
CA ALA A 140 -4.36 -17.27 -9.26
C ALA A 140 -5.05 -15.95 -8.93
N SER A 141 -4.72 -15.40 -7.76
CA SER A 141 -5.22 -14.09 -7.39
C SER A 141 -4.57 -13.00 -8.24
N LEU A 142 -5.25 -11.86 -8.40
CA LEU A 142 -4.68 -10.68 -9.08
C LEU A 142 -3.35 -10.21 -8.46
N ALA A 143 -3.12 -10.48 -7.17
CA ALA A 143 -1.86 -10.18 -6.50
C ALA A 143 -0.73 -11.12 -6.95
N GLU A 144 -1.03 -12.40 -7.15
CA GLU A 144 -0.08 -13.41 -7.62
C GLU A 144 0.31 -13.20 -9.08
N GLU A 145 -0.65 -12.87 -9.95
CA GLU A 145 -0.36 -12.53 -11.35
C GLU A 145 0.61 -11.34 -11.46
N ARG A 146 0.38 -10.30 -10.64
CA ARG A 146 1.24 -9.11 -10.60
C ARG A 146 2.64 -9.45 -10.06
N ALA A 147 2.70 -10.25 -9.01
CA ALA A 147 3.95 -10.71 -8.42
C ALA A 147 4.77 -11.56 -9.40
N ALA A 148 4.11 -12.46 -10.15
CA ALA A 148 4.74 -13.34 -11.12
C ALA A 148 5.32 -12.53 -12.29
N LYS A 149 4.53 -11.59 -12.81
CA LYS A 149 4.96 -10.63 -13.83
C LYS A 149 6.16 -9.79 -13.38
N LYS A 150 6.22 -9.39 -12.11
CA LYS A 150 7.34 -8.62 -11.53
C LYS A 150 8.62 -9.45 -11.40
N LEU A 151 8.50 -10.75 -11.17
CA LEU A 151 9.63 -11.68 -11.10
C LEU A 151 10.04 -12.25 -12.46
N GLY A 152 9.26 -12.00 -13.51
CA GLY A 152 9.50 -12.55 -14.85
C GLY A 152 9.31 -14.07 -14.92
N ILE A 153 8.44 -14.61 -14.06
CA ILE A 153 8.14 -16.05 -13.98
C ILE A 153 6.66 -16.30 -14.25
N GLU A 154 6.33 -17.55 -14.59
CA GLU A 154 4.94 -17.99 -14.74
C GLU A 154 4.19 -17.98 -13.41
N THR A 155 2.89 -17.67 -13.44
CA THR A 155 2.06 -17.56 -12.21
C THR A 155 2.01 -18.88 -11.42
N GLY A 156 1.92 -20.02 -12.12
CA GLY A 156 1.99 -21.34 -11.46
C GLY A 156 3.36 -21.62 -10.82
N GLU A 157 4.44 -21.10 -11.40
CA GLU A 157 5.78 -21.22 -10.79
C GLU A 157 5.89 -20.38 -9.51
N LEU A 158 5.30 -19.18 -9.50
CA LEU A 158 5.21 -18.37 -8.30
C LEU A 158 4.41 -19.06 -7.20
N GLN A 159 3.26 -19.64 -7.53
CA GLN A 159 2.41 -20.36 -6.57
C GLN A 159 3.13 -21.58 -6.00
N ARG A 160 3.80 -22.38 -6.83
CA ARG A 160 4.63 -23.51 -6.36
C ARG A 160 5.71 -23.06 -5.38
N ARG A 161 6.43 -21.97 -5.67
CA ARG A 161 7.46 -21.43 -4.78
C ARG A 161 6.88 -20.89 -3.47
N ALA A 162 5.72 -20.22 -3.53
CA ALA A 162 5.02 -19.77 -2.34
C ALA A 162 4.61 -20.95 -1.45
N ILE A 163 4.08 -22.03 -2.04
CA ILE A 163 3.74 -23.27 -1.34
C ILE A 163 5.00 -23.93 -0.77
N GLN A 164 6.11 -23.99 -1.51
CA GLN A 164 7.36 -24.57 -0.99
C GLN A 164 7.95 -23.78 0.18
N LEU A 165 7.82 -22.44 0.16
CA LEU A 165 8.44 -21.58 1.16
C LEU A 165 7.57 -21.40 2.41
N TRP A 166 6.25 -21.37 2.25
CA TRP A 166 5.30 -21.02 3.33
C TRP A 166 4.14 -22.01 3.52
N GLU A 167 4.14 -23.11 2.76
CA GLU A 167 3.06 -24.12 2.72
C GLU A 167 1.69 -23.55 2.33
N ARG A 168 1.66 -22.35 1.72
CA ARG A 168 0.43 -21.64 1.37
C ARG A 168 0.62 -20.65 0.22
N PRO A 169 -0.48 -20.21 -0.42
CA PRO A 169 -0.44 -19.20 -1.47
C PRO A 169 -0.01 -17.82 -0.95
N LEU A 170 0.49 -16.97 -1.86
CA LEU A 170 1.07 -15.67 -1.51
C LEU A 170 0.03 -14.68 -0.97
N GLU A 171 -1.20 -14.70 -1.48
CA GLU A 171 -2.30 -13.84 -0.98
C GLU A 171 -2.66 -14.20 0.47
N GLU A 172 -2.72 -15.49 0.78
CA GLU A 172 -3.04 -15.98 2.12
C GLU A 172 -1.93 -15.65 3.11
N GLU A 173 -0.66 -15.84 2.70
CA GLU A 173 0.48 -15.45 3.53
C GLU A 173 0.55 -13.94 3.76
N SER A 174 0.21 -13.16 2.75
CA SER A 174 0.13 -11.70 2.85
C SER A 174 -0.93 -11.26 3.86
N ALA A 175 -2.13 -11.82 3.77
CA ALA A 175 -3.22 -11.54 4.72
C ALA A 175 -2.86 -11.95 6.15
N ARG A 176 -2.20 -13.09 6.33
CA ARG A 176 -1.77 -13.60 7.64
C ARG A 176 -0.72 -12.69 8.29
N ARG A 177 0.34 -12.35 7.56
CA ARG A 177 1.44 -11.52 8.09
C ARG A 177 1.02 -10.06 8.29
N ALA A 178 0.10 -9.54 7.47
CA ALA A 178 -0.48 -8.23 7.69
C ALA A 178 -1.39 -8.22 8.92
N GLY A 179 -2.12 -9.32 9.16
CA GLY A 179 -3.09 -9.50 10.25
C GLY A 179 -4.53 -9.51 9.74
N ALA A 180 -5.40 -10.32 10.36
CA ALA A 180 -6.81 -10.44 9.98
C ALA A 180 -7.53 -9.08 10.13
N GLY A 181 -8.04 -8.53 9.01
CA GLY A 181 -8.65 -7.19 8.97
C GLY A 181 -7.75 -6.08 8.43
N SER A 182 -6.54 -6.42 7.96
CA SER A 182 -5.61 -5.45 7.39
C SER A 182 -6.14 -4.77 6.13
N THR A 183 -5.85 -3.47 6.01
CA THR A 183 -6.18 -2.69 4.81
C THR A 183 -5.48 -3.26 3.58
N PRO A 184 -6.03 -3.08 2.37
CA PRO A 184 -5.39 -3.52 1.12
C PRO A 184 -3.94 -3.02 0.97
N GLN A 185 -3.65 -1.82 1.46
CA GLN A 185 -2.30 -1.22 1.43
C GLN A 185 -1.33 -1.94 2.37
N ALA A 186 -1.79 -2.32 3.57
CA ALA A 186 -0.97 -3.09 4.52
C ALA A 186 -0.63 -4.48 3.96
N ARG A 187 -1.60 -5.15 3.34
CA ARG A 187 -1.36 -6.41 2.59
C ARG A 187 -0.38 -6.20 1.43
N GLY A 188 -0.55 -5.14 0.66
CA GLY A 188 0.38 -4.80 -0.43
C GLY A 188 1.84 -4.60 0.02
N ARG A 189 2.10 -4.07 1.22
CA ARG A 189 3.48 -3.96 1.75
C ARG A 189 4.06 -5.32 2.10
N VAL A 190 3.26 -6.17 2.73
CA VAL A 190 3.65 -7.53 3.06
C VAL A 190 3.92 -8.35 1.80
N THR A 191 3.04 -8.25 0.80
CA THR A 191 3.25 -8.88 -0.52
C THR A 191 4.59 -8.50 -1.16
N ARG A 192 5.06 -7.26 -1.01
CA ARG A 192 6.37 -6.85 -1.53
C ARG A 192 7.53 -7.57 -0.85
N VAL A 193 7.50 -7.68 0.47
CA VAL A 193 8.50 -8.43 1.26
C VAL A 193 8.50 -9.91 0.86
N LEU A 194 7.31 -10.49 0.70
CA LEU A 194 7.15 -11.88 0.26
C LEU A 194 7.73 -12.14 -1.13
N VAL A 195 7.55 -11.21 -2.07
CA VAL A 195 8.14 -11.30 -3.42
C VAL A 195 9.67 -11.25 -3.37
N ASP A 196 10.25 -10.43 -2.50
CA ASP A 196 11.70 -10.38 -2.32
C ASP A 196 12.23 -11.67 -1.66
N GLU A 197 11.51 -12.26 -0.71
CA GLU A 197 11.83 -13.57 -0.12
C GLU A 197 11.84 -14.69 -1.18
N ILE A 198 10.86 -14.71 -2.10
CA ILE A 198 10.83 -15.67 -3.22
C ILE A 198 12.03 -15.46 -4.14
N ARG A 199 12.40 -14.20 -4.42
CA ARG A 199 13.56 -13.87 -5.26
C ARG A 199 14.87 -14.31 -4.60
N GLU A 200 15.01 -14.11 -3.29
CA GLU A 200 16.19 -14.55 -2.55
C GLU A 200 16.30 -16.07 -2.46
N ALA A 201 15.18 -16.77 -2.29
CA ALA A 201 15.13 -18.23 -2.34
C ALA A 201 15.58 -18.74 -3.73
N ALA A 202 15.07 -18.11 -4.80
CA ALA A 202 15.47 -18.43 -6.17
C ALA A 202 16.98 -18.24 -6.44
N ALA A 203 17.59 -17.23 -5.82
CA ALA A 203 19.01 -16.93 -5.97
C ALA A 203 19.93 -17.89 -5.19
N LYS A 204 19.39 -18.61 -4.19
CA LYS A 204 20.15 -19.60 -3.40
C LYS A 204 20.14 -21.01 -3.99
N GLU A 205 19.32 -21.26 -5.01
CA GLU A 205 19.22 -22.55 -5.71
C GLU A 205 20.17 -22.68 -6.92
N VAL A 206 21.06 -21.71 -7.13
CA VAL A 206 22.11 -21.68 -8.17
C VAL A 206 23.50 -21.82 -7.56
#